data_AF-A0A6A6ENW1-F1
#
_entry.id   AF-A0A6A6ENW1-F1
#
_cell.length_a   1.000
_cell.length_b   1.000
_cell.length_c   1.000
_cell.angle_alpha   90.00
_cell.angle_beta   90.00
_cell.angle_gamma   90.00
#
_symmetry.space_group_name_H-M   'P 1'
#
loop_
_entity.id
_entity.type
_entity.pdbx_description
1 polymer ?
#
loop_
_entity_poly.entity_id
_entity_poly.type
_entity_poly.pdbx_seq_one_letter_code
_entity_poly.pdbx_strand_id
1 'polypeptide(L)'
;MNDPGLDEPAQEAAQDVERNVYEEDQKQAEEEEQSFLDPGRWWFASTACPLIAGTFGPMANSFSICSLVENWRVYIPPGKDEGHGEAVNDPKC
;
A
#
# COMPACT_ATOMS: atom_id res chain seq x y z
N MET A 1 49.00 6.62 42.81
CA MET A 1 47.59 7.03 42.98
C MET A 1 46.73 6.14 42.10
N ASN A 2 46.17 5.07 42.66
CA ASN A 2 45.04 4.34 42.10
C ASN A 2 44.15 3.99 43.29
N ASP A 3 42.87 4.36 43.25
CA ASP A 3 41.96 4.33 44.41
C ASP A 3 41.17 3.01 44.37
N PRO A 4 41.49 1.99 45.20
CA PRO A 4 41.06 0.60 44.99
C PRO A 4 39.58 0.30 45.29
N GLY A 5 38.72 1.32 45.37
CA GLY A 5 37.32 1.18 45.79
C GLY A 5 36.28 1.59 44.74
N LEU A 6 36.69 2.13 43.59
CA LEU A 6 35.79 2.66 42.56
C LEU A 6 35.61 1.74 41.34
N ASP A 7 36.45 0.72 41.23
CA ASP A 7 36.53 -0.16 40.05
C ASP A 7 35.34 -1.13 40.01
N GLU A 8 34.99 -1.70 41.16
CA GLU A 8 33.91 -2.66 41.35
C GLU A 8 32.52 -2.10 40.98
N PRO A 9 32.08 -0.94 41.51
CA PRO A 9 30.77 -0.38 41.13
C PRO A 9 30.73 0.09 39.68
N ALA A 10 31.86 0.54 39.12
CA ALA A 10 31.94 0.92 37.71
C ALA A 10 31.79 -0.28 36.77
N GLN A 11 32.34 -1.43 37.16
CA GLN A 11 32.28 -2.67 36.39
C GLN A 11 30.89 -3.33 36.47
N GLU A 12 30.24 -3.24 37.62
CA GLU A 12 28.84 -3.68 37.80
C GLU A 12 27.87 -2.82 36.98
N ALA A 13 28.03 -1.48 37.01
CA ALA A 13 27.22 -0.58 36.20
C ALA A 13 27.42 -0.81 34.69
N ALA A 14 28.66 -1.10 34.26
CA ALA A 14 28.95 -1.43 32.86
C ALA A 14 28.27 -2.73 32.43
N GLN A 15 28.30 -3.76 33.28
CA GLN A 15 27.64 -5.04 33.01
C GLN A 15 26.11 -4.92 32.98
N ASP A 16 25.53 -4.09 33.87
CA ASP A 16 24.09 -3.88 33.88
C ASP A 16 23.62 -3.17 32.61
N VAL A 17 24.34 -2.13 32.15
CA VAL A 17 24.06 -1.47 30.86
C VAL A 17 24.16 -2.46 29.70
N GLU A 18 25.22 -3.28 29.67
CA GLU A 18 25.40 -4.27 28.60
C GLU A 18 24.24 -5.27 28.58
N ARG A 19 23.81 -5.77 29.75
CA ARG A 19 22.66 -6.68 29.86
C ARG A 19 21.37 -6.03 29.38
N ASN A 20 21.08 -4.80 29.80
CA ASN A 20 19.89 -4.06 29.36
C ASN A 20 19.86 -3.88 27.84
N VAL A 21 21.00 -3.57 27.21
CA VAL A 21 21.10 -3.42 25.74
C VAL A 21 20.80 -4.74 25.02
N TYR A 22 21.35 -5.86 25.49
CA TYR A 22 21.04 -7.17 24.90
C TYR A 22 19.57 -7.56 25.06
N GLU A 23 18.96 -7.25 26.21
CA GLU A 23 17.54 -7.49 26.45
C GLU A 23 16.64 -6.62 25.55
N GLU A 24 17.00 -5.35 25.32
CA GLU A 24 16.31 -4.45 24.41
C GLU A 24 16.42 -4.91 22.94
N ASP A 25 17.62 -5.30 22.49
CA ASP A 25 17.85 -5.82 21.14
C ASP A 25 17.03 -7.10 20.89
N GLN A 26 16.97 -8.01 21.87
CA GLN A 26 16.14 -9.22 21.77
C GLN A 26 14.65 -8.89 21.67
N LYS A 27 14.18 -7.96 22.49
CA LYS A 27 12.78 -7.52 22.46
C LYS A 27 12.41 -6.88 21.12
N GLN A 28 13.31 -6.06 20.59
CA GLN A 28 13.11 -5.40 19.31
C GLN A 28 13.07 -6.43 18.17
N ALA A 29 13.96 -7.43 18.18
CA ALA A 29 13.93 -8.52 17.20
C ALA A 29 12.60 -9.32 17.25
N GLU A 30 12.10 -9.63 18.44
CA GLU A 30 10.81 -10.33 18.62
C GLU A 30 9.60 -9.49 18.14
N GLU A 31 9.62 -8.17 18.37
CA GLU A 31 8.59 -7.25 17.87
C GLU A 31 8.62 -7.11 16.35
N GLU A 32 9.82 -7.06 15.75
CA GLU A 32 9.99 -7.04 14.29
C GLU A 32 9.51 -8.34 13.64
N GLU A 33 9.80 -9.50 14.24
CA GLU A 33 9.28 -10.79 13.79
C GLU A 33 7.74 -10.85 13.89
N GLN A 34 7.16 -10.39 15.00
CA GLN A 34 5.71 -10.33 15.18
C GLN A 34 5.05 -9.36 14.19
N SER A 35 5.66 -8.20 13.93
CA SER A 35 5.18 -7.25 12.92
C SER A 35 5.28 -7.79 11.50
N PHE A 36 6.28 -8.63 11.21
CA PHE A 36 6.42 -9.29 9.91
C PHE A 36 5.38 -10.40 9.72
N LEU A 37 5.02 -11.08 10.81
CA LEU A 37 3.95 -12.07 10.86
C LEU A 37 2.55 -11.45 10.94
N ASP A 38 2.41 -10.12 10.86
CA ASP A 38 1.10 -9.47 10.91
C ASP A 38 0.20 -10.05 9.78
N PRO A 39 -0.84 -10.80 10.15
CA PRO A 39 -1.63 -11.58 9.20
C PRO A 39 -2.36 -10.69 8.20
N GLY A 40 -2.50 -9.39 8.47
CA GLY A 40 -3.16 -8.42 7.62
C GLY A 40 -2.48 -8.27 6.26
N ARG A 41 -1.15 -8.18 6.18
CA ARG A 41 -0.44 -7.96 4.91
C ARG A 41 -0.46 -9.20 4.00
N TRP A 42 -0.25 -10.38 4.57
CA TRP A 42 -0.30 -11.64 3.81
C TRP A 42 -1.72 -12.02 3.39
N TRP A 43 -2.72 -11.74 4.22
CA TRP A 43 -4.12 -11.91 3.87
C TRP A 43 -4.54 -10.96 2.73
N PHE A 44 -4.09 -9.70 2.75
CA PHE A 44 -4.38 -8.73 1.69
C PHE A 44 -3.76 -9.18 0.35
N ALA A 45 -2.51 -9.66 0.40
CA ALA A 45 -1.81 -10.18 -0.77
C ALA A 45 -2.49 -11.44 -1.34
N SER A 46 -2.99 -12.33 -0.49
CA SER A 46 -3.59 -13.62 -0.90
C SER A 46 -5.08 -13.55 -1.24
N THR A 47 -5.83 -12.60 -0.69
CA THR A 47 -7.29 -12.54 -0.83
C THR A 47 -7.75 -11.28 -1.56
N ALA A 48 -7.27 -10.10 -1.18
CA ALA A 48 -7.76 -8.85 -1.77
C ALA A 48 -7.24 -8.64 -3.21
N CYS A 49 -5.96 -8.93 -3.46
CA CYS A 49 -5.36 -8.78 -4.80
C CYS A 49 -6.06 -9.64 -5.88
N PRO A 50 -6.28 -10.96 -5.66
CA PRO A 50 -6.99 -11.79 -6.64
C PRO A 50 -8.46 -11.38 -6.84
N LEU A 51 -9.16 -10.93 -5.79
CA LEU A 51 -10.55 -10.48 -5.91
C LEU A 51 -10.67 -9.19 -6.73
N ILE A 52 -9.75 -8.25 -6.52
CA ILE A 52 -9.67 -7.02 -7.32
C ILE A 52 -9.32 -7.39 -8.77
N ALA A 53 -8.27 -8.18 -9.00
CA ALA A 53 -7.88 -8.58 -10.35
C ALA A 53 -9.00 -9.34 -11.09
N GLY A 54 -9.69 -10.24 -10.38
CA GLY A 54 -10.79 -11.03 -10.94
C GLY A 54 -12.03 -10.20 -11.31
N THR A 55 -12.23 -9.04 -10.68
CA THR A 55 -13.36 -8.14 -11.00
C THR A 55 -12.96 -7.09 -12.03
N PHE A 56 -11.78 -6.50 -11.94
CA PHE A 56 -11.33 -5.47 -12.86
C PHE A 56 -10.99 -6.00 -14.26
N GLY A 57 -10.54 -7.25 -14.39
CA GLY A 57 -10.26 -7.85 -15.70
C GLY A 57 -11.50 -7.87 -16.62
N PRO A 58 -12.61 -8.51 -16.20
CA PRO A 58 -13.86 -8.51 -16.97
C PRO A 58 -14.46 -7.11 -17.14
N MET A 59 -14.42 -6.25 -16.11
CA MET A 59 -14.95 -4.89 -16.20
C MET A 59 -14.20 -4.06 -17.24
N ALA A 60 -12.87 -4.10 -17.26
CA ALA A 60 -12.08 -3.38 -18.25
C ALA A 60 -12.39 -3.83 -19.68
N ASN A 61 -12.58 -5.14 -19.89
CA ASN A 61 -12.97 -5.67 -21.19
C ASN A 61 -14.37 -5.21 -21.59
N SER A 62 -15.35 -5.22 -20.67
CA SER A 62 -16.69 -4.72 -20.99
C SER A 62 -16.69 -3.22 -21.32
N PHE A 63 -15.94 -2.40 -20.57
CA PHE A 63 -15.82 -0.97 -20.88
C PHE A 63 -15.15 -0.71 -22.23
N SER A 64 -14.14 -1.51 -22.59
CA SER A 64 -13.52 -1.44 -23.91
C SER A 64 -14.53 -1.68 -25.03
N ILE A 65 -15.36 -2.72 -24.92
CA ILE A 65 -16.39 -3.02 -25.93
C ILE A 65 -17.48 -1.95 -25.95
N CYS A 66 -17.98 -1.51 -24.80
CA CYS A 66 -18.99 -0.46 -24.71
C CYS A 66 -18.49 0.87 -25.31
N SER A 67 -17.19 1.16 -25.16
CA SER A 67 -16.60 2.35 -25.79
C SER A 67 -16.63 2.30 -27.32
N LEU A 68 -16.62 1.14 -27.95
CA LEU A 68 -16.69 1.08 -29.41
C LEU A 68 -18.10 1.29 -29.95
N VAL A 69 -19.13 1.06 -29.13
CA VAL A 69 -20.54 1.18 -29.52
C VAL A 69 -21.09 2.58 -29.25
N GLU A 70 -20.56 3.27 -28.24
CA GLU A 70 -21.03 4.59 -27.87
C GLU A 70 -20.50 5.67 -28.82
N ASN A 71 -21.33 6.64 -29.19
CA ASN A 71 -20.92 7.75 -30.03
C ASN A 71 -20.18 8.81 -29.18
N TRP A 72 -18.85 8.82 -29.23
CA TRP A 72 -18.00 9.76 -28.47
C TRP A 72 -17.95 11.17 -29.04
N ARG A 73 -18.28 11.32 -30.32
CA ARG A 73 -18.24 12.61 -30.99
C ARG A 73 -19.53 13.33 -30.71
N VAL A 74 -19.43 14.50 -30.10
CA VAL A 74 -20.56 15.38 -29.81
C VAL A 74 -20.39 16.68 -30.58
N TYR A 75 -21.44 17.07 -31.30
CA TYR A 75 -21.50 18.35 -31.99
C TYR A 75 -22.27 19.36 -31.14
N ILE A 76 -21.63 20.49 -30.82
CA ILE A 76 -22.25 21.58 -30.06
C ILE A 76 -22.63 22.69 -31.06
N PRO A 77 -23.93 22.92 -31.31
CA PRO A 77 -24.35 24.01 -32.17
C PRO A 77 -24.03 25.37 -31.54
N PRO A 78 -23.69 26.40 -32.35
CA PRO A 78 -23.31 27.71 -31.84
C PRO A 78 -24.43 28.32 -30.99
N GLY A 79 -24.12 28.67 -29.74
CA GLY A 79 -25.06 29.24 -28.78
C GLY A 79 -25.74 28.25 -27.83
N LYS A 80 -25.41 26.95 -27.90
CA LYS A 80 -25.81 25.95 -26.89
C LYS A 80 -24.67 25.60 -25.93
N ASP A 81 -25.07 25.15 -24.75
CA ASP A 81 -24.21 24.70 -23.65
C ASP A 81 -23.76 23.23 -23.82
N GLU A 82 -22.67 22.85 -23.16
CA GLU A 82 -22.05 21.51 -23.24
C GLU A 82 -23.02 20.37 -22.89
N GLY A 83 -24.06 20.63 -22.08
CA GLY A 83 -25.08 19.63 -21.72
C GLY A 83 -26.06 19.24 -22.84
N HIS A 84 -26.08 19.94 -23.98
CA HIS A 84 -27.07 19.74 -25.06
C HIS A 84 -26.45 19.42 -26.43
N GLY A 85 -25.23 18.89 -26.44
CA GLY A 85 -24.58 18.48 -27.68
C GLY A 85 -25.24 17.24 -28.31
N GLU A 86 -25.34 17.22 -29.64
CA GLU A 86 -25.91 16.08 -30.38
C GLU A 86 -24.82 15.04 -30.65
N ALA A 87 -25.08 13.77 -30.33
CA ALA A 87 -24.15 12.68 -30.59
C ALA A 87 -24.06 12.42 -32.12
N VAL A 88 -22.86 12.56 -32.66
CA VAL A 88 -22.54 12.35 -34.07
C VAL A 88 -22.38 10.86 -34.30
N ASN A 89 -23.26 10.29 -35.11
CA ASN A 89 -23.18 8.89 -35.51
C ASN A 89 -22.04 8.64 -36.49
N ASP A 90 -21.41 7.47 -36.40
CA ASP A 90 -20.42 7.04 -37.38
C ASP A 90 -21.01 6.95 -38.81
N PRO A 91 -20.22 7.28 -39.84
CA PRO A 91 -20.66 7.20 -41.22
C PRO A 91 -21.03 5.76 -41.56
N LYS A 92 -22.22 5.56 -42.15
CA LYS A 92 -22.64 4.26 -42.67
C LYS A 92 -21.84 3.97 -43.93
N CYS A 93 -21.11 2.85 -43.93
CA CYS A 93 -20.47 2.28 -45.11
C CYS A 93 -21.49 1.86 -46.16
#